data_AF-A0A4U6VGV6-F1
#
_entry.id   AF-A0A4U6VGV6-F1
#
_cell.length_a   1.000
_cell.length_b   1.000
_cell.length_c   1.000
_cell.angle_alpha   90.00
_cell.angle_beta   90.00
_cell.angle_gamma   90.00
#
_symmetry.space_group_name_H-M   'P 1'
#
loop_
_entity.id
_entity.type
_entity.pdbx_description
1 polymer ?
#
loop_
_entity_poly.entity_id
_entity_poly.type
_entity_poly.pdbx_seq_one_letter_code
_entity_poly.pdbx_strand_id
1 'polypeptide(L)'
;MWHAVSRMLSLQCPAPSPGLTAIEWWLQKRLGMNKSKKKGLDSTFMLISWKLWKERNDRVFSRNQTKTAAQLTYGILEEAQVWIEAGAKHMVSLGWPAAVQGVGGLGSS
;
A
#
# COMPACT_ATOMS: atom_id res chain seq x y z
N MET A 1 -2.34 7.81 -4.13
CA MET A 1 -1.81 6.83 -3.14
C MET A 1 -1.84 5.40 -3.67
N TRP A 2 -3.02 4.80 -3.93
CA TRP A 2 -3.10 3.43 -4.44
C TRP A 2 -2.29 3.18 -5.73
N HIS A 3 -2.38 4.10 -6.70
CA HIS A 3 -1.55 4.05 -7.92
C HIS A 3 -0.05 4.11 -7.65
N ALA A 4 0.38 4.91 -6.67
CA ALA A 4 1.78 5.03 -6.30
C ALA A 4 2.30 3.71 -5.70
N VAL A 5 1.57 3.14 -4.73
CA VAL A 5 1.94 1.86 -4.12
C VAL A 5 1.91 0.71 -5.13
N SER A 6 0.93 0.68 -6.03
CA SER A 6 0.86 -0.33 -7.09
C SER A 6 2.06 -0.26 -8.03
N ARG A 7 2.49 0.95 -8.40
CA ARG A 7 3.67 1.17 -9.23
C ARG A 7 4.95 0.71 -8.53
N MET A 8 5.09 1.00 -7.23
CA MET A 8 6.22 0.54 -6.42
C MET A 8 6.30 -0.99 -6.34
N LEU A 9 5.15 -1.66 -6.27
CA LEU A 9 5.07 -3.12 -6.25
C LEU A 9 5.16 -3.77 -7.64
N SER A 10 5.44 -2.99 -8.69
CA SER A 10 5.43 -3.43 -10.09
C SER A 10 4.13 -4.14 -10.50
N LEU A 11 3.04 -3.84 -9.79
CA LEU A 11 1.71 -4.33 -10.14
C LEU A 11 1.24 -3.51 -11.33
N GLN A 12 1.34 -4.07 -12.54
CA GLN A 12 0.80 -3.47 -13.75
C GLN A 12 -0.70 -3.22 -13.54
N CYS A 13 -1.04 -1.95 -13.34
CA CYS A 13 -2.35 -1.56 -12.88
C CYS A 13 -2.83 -0.34 -13.67
N PRO A 14 -3.74 -0.53 -14.64
CA PRO A 14 -4.58 0.59 -15.06
C PRO A 14 -5.39 1.06 -13.85
N ALA A 15 -5.65 2.36 -13.77
CA ALA A 15 -6.52 2.89 -12.73
C ALA A 15 -7.89 2.18 -12.76
N PRO A 16 -8.62 2.09 -11.63
CA PRO A 16 -9.99 1.57 -11.69
C PRO A 16 -10.73 2.37 -12.78
N SER A 17 -11.28 1.65 -13.75
CA SER A 17 -12.06 2.26 -14.82
C SER A 17 -13.20 3.06 -14.19
N PRO A 18 -13.61 4.20 -14.78
CA PRO A 18 -14.75 4.96 -14.30
C PRO A 18 -15.96 4.02 -14.14
N GLY A 19 -16.54 3.97 -12.93
CA GLY A 19 -17.68 3.11 -12.61
C GLY A 19 -17.37 1.83 -11.83
N LEU A 20 -16.10 1.45 -11.65
CA LEU A 20 -15.72 0.33 -10.79
C LEU A 20 -15.39 0.80 -9.36
N THR A 21 -15.97 0.16 -8.36
CA THR A 21 -15.60 0.40 -6.95
C THR A 21 -14.18 -0.11 -6.67
N ALA A 22 -13.56 0.42 -5.62
CA ALA A 22 -12.23 -0.05 -5.17
C ALA A 22 -12.23 -1.56 -4.83
N ILE A 23 -13.37 -2.09 -4.37
CA ILE A 23 -13.53 -3.51 -4.02
C ILE A 23 -13.65 -4.38 -5.28
N GLU A 24 -14.41 -3.97 -6.29
CA GLU A 24 -14.51 -4.73 -7.54
C GLU A 24 -13.17 -4.78 -8.26
N TRP A 25 -12.45 -3.66 -8.27
CA TRP A 25 -11.12 -3.57 -8.86
C TRP A 25 -10.14 -4.49 -8.10
N TRP A 26 -10.26 -4.52 -6.77
CA TRP A 26 -9.51 -5.42 -5.90
C TRP A 26 -9.73 -6.90 -6.23
N LEU A 27 -11.00 -7.30 -6.32
CA LEU A 27 -11.40 -8.68 -6.60
C LEU A 27 -10.90 -9.13 -7.97
N GLN A 28 -10.98 -8.27 -9.00
CA GLN A 28 -10.45 -8.57 -10.32
C GLN A 28 -8.94 -8.84 -10.30
N LYS A 29 -8.17 -8.03 -9.57
CA LYS A 29 -6.71 -8.23 -9.48
C LYS A 29 -6.33 -9.51 -8.76
N ARG A 30 -7.14 -9.97 -7.79
CA ARG A 30 -6.90 -11.24 -7.12
C ARG A 30 -7.00 -12.42 -8.09
N LEU A 31 -7.87 -12.39 -9.10
CA LEU A 31 -8.16 -13.57 -9.95
C LEU A 31 -6.93 -14.16 -10.64
N GLY A 32 -5.95 -13.34 -11.02
CA GLY A 32 -4.71 -13.79 -11.69
C GLY A 32 -3.53 -14.13 -10.79
N MET A 33 -3.67 -14.03 -9.46
CA MET A 33 -2.55 -14.20 -8.54
C MET A 33 -2.51 -15.60 -7.90
N ASN A 34 -1.30 -16.10 -7.64
CA ASN A 34 -1.11 -17.29 -6.81
C ASN A 34 -1.52 -17.03 -5.34
N LYS A 35 -1.73 -18.09 -4.55
CA LYS A 35 -2.25 -17.99 -3.17
C LYS A 35 -1.41 -17.06 -2.27
N SER A 36 -0.08 -17.10 -2.39
CA SER A 36 0.82 -16.26 -1.59
C SER A 36 0.74 -14.79 -1.98
N LYS A 37 0.73 -14.49 -3.29
CA LYS A 37 0.55 -13.12 -3.81
C LYS A 37 -0.83 -12.57 -3.49
N LYS A 38 -1.90 -13.39 -3.56
CA LYS A 38 -3.26 -13.00 -3.10
C LYS A 38 -3.25 -12.57 -1.64
N LYS A 39 -2.61 -13.34 -0.76
CA LYS A 39 -2.49 -12.97 0.65
C LYS A 39 -1.66 -11.70 0.88
N GLY A 40 -0.56 -11.54 0.14
CA GLY A 40 0.25 -10.32 0.22
C GLY A 40 -0.53 -9.09 -0.25
N LEU A 41 -1.31 -9.27 -1.31
CA LEU A 41 -2.24 -8.28 -1.83
C LEU A 41 -3.26 -7.95 -0.73
N ASP A 42 -3.97 -8.93 -0.16
CA ASP A 42 -4.92 -8.75 0.96
C ASP A 42 -4.32 -7.96 2.15
N SER A 43 -3.11 -8.30 2.60
CA SER A 43 -2.39 -7.54 3.63
C SER A 43 -2.09 -6.09 3.22
N THR A 44 -1.72 -5.86 1.97
CA THR A 44 -1.43 -4.53 1.42
C THR A 44 -2.67 -3.63 1.44
N PHE A 45 -3.82 -4.17 1.03
CA PHE A 45 -5.07 -3.41 1.05
C PHE A 45 -5.53 -3.10 2.46
N MET A 46 -5.36 -4.03 3.39
CA MET A 46 -5.62 -3.78 4.81
C MET A 46 -4.73 -2.66 5.34
N LEU A 47 -3.44 -2.67 5.04
CA LEU A 47 -2.50 -1.63 5.44
C LEU A 47 -2.90 -0.25 4.89
N ILE A 48 -3.23 -0.18 3.59
CA ILE A 48 -3.64 1.07 2.96
C ILE A 48 -4.96 1.59 3.53
N SER A 49 -5.95 0.70 3.71
CA SER A 49 -7.23 1.04 4.31
C SER A 49 -7.06 1.54 5.75
N TRP A 50 -6.18 0.90 6.52
CA TRP A 50 -5.84 1.29 7.88
C TRP A 50 -5.22 2.69 7.94
N LYS A 51 -4.25 2.99 7.06
CA LYS A 51 -3.61 4.31 6.99
C LYS A 51 -4.61 5.40 6.58
N LEU A 52 -5.50 5.11 5.64
CA LEU A 52 -6.57 6.04 5.25
C LEU A 52 -7.57 6.27 6.39
N TRP A 53 -7.95 5.21 7.11
CA TRP A 53 -8.82 5.32 8.27
C TRP A 53 -8.18 6.17 9.37
N LYS A 54 -6.90 5.93 9.71
CA LYS A 54 -6.14 6.75 10.67
C LYS A 54 -6.08 8.21 10.26
N GLU A 55 -5.79 8.50 8.99
CA GLU A 55 -5.77 9.87 8.47
C GLU A 55 -7.14 10.55 8.58
N ARG A 56 -8.23 9.85 8.24
CA ARG A 56 -9.58 10.39 8.40
C ARG A 56 -9.93 10.64 9.86
N ASN A 57 -9.51 9.75 10.75
CA ASN A 57 -9.67 9.89 12.19
C ASN A 57 -8.90 11.12 12.70
N ASP A 58 -7.62 11.25 12.37
CA ASP A 58 -6.78 12.39 12.74
C ASP A 58 -7.37 13.74 12.28
N ARG A 59 -7.98 13.78 11.08
CA ARG A 59 -8.67 14.99 10.56
C ARG A 59 -9.92 15.36 11.35
N VAL A 60 -10.68 14.38 11.82
CA VAL A 60 -11.91 14.61 12.59
C VAL A 60 -11.59 15.12 14.00
N PHE A 61 -10.51 14.63 14.61
CA PHE A 61 -10.10 15.02 15.97
C PHE A 61 -9.02 16.12 16.01
N SER A 62 -8.78 16.81 14.88
CA SER A 62 -7.93 18.01 14.74
C SER A 62 -6.52 17.89 15.34
N ARG A 63 -5.95 16.68 15.44
CA ARG A 63 -4.67 16.47 16.13
C ARG A 63 -3.44 16.85 15.30
N ASN A 64 -3.55 17.00 13.97
CA ASN A 64 -2.43 17.30 13.08
C ASN A 64 -2.86 17.97 11.76
N GLN A 65 -1.90 18.57 11.04
CA GLN A 65 -2.10 19.03 9.66
C GLN A 65 -2.46 17.87 8.73
N THR A 66 -3.33 18.17 7.75
CA THR A 66 -3.76 17.23 6.70
C THR A 66 -2.55 16.68 5.95
N LYS A 67 -2.36 15.37 5.92
CA LYS A 67 -1.24 14.77 5.20
C LYS A 67 -1.50 14.75 3.70
N THR A 68 -0.47 15.08 2.93
CA THR A 68 -0.48 14.94 1.48
C THR A 68 -0.45 13.47 1.06
N ALA A 69 -0.85 13.19 -0.19
CA ALA A 69 -0.78 11.84 -0.73
C ALA A 69 0.65 11.26 -0.71
N ALA A 70 1.68 12.11 -0.82
CA ALA A 70 3.08 11.70 -0.74
C ALA A 70 3.46 11.28 0.69
N GLN A 71 3.10 12.09 1.70
CA GLN A 71 3.35 11.77 3.11
C GLN A 71 2.64 10.49 3.55
N LEU A 72 1.40 10.27 3.09
CA LEU A 72 0.67 9.02 3.35
C LEU A 72 1.35 7.82 2.68
N THR A 73 1.87 8.00 1.46
CA THR A 73 2.58 6.93 0.73
C THR A 73 3.88 6.58 1.44
N TYR A 74 4.65 7.57 1.91
CA TYR A 74 5.86 7.35 2.71
C TYR A 74 5.54 6.61 4.02
N GLY A 75 4.54 7.07 4.77
CA GLY A 75 4.13 6.40 6.01
C GLY A 75 3.54 5.00 5.80
N ILE A 76 3.11 4.64 4.58
CA ILE A 76 2.75 3.26 4.21
C ILE A 76 4.01 2.42 4.02
N LEU A 77 5.07 2.96 3.42
CA LEU A 77 6.33 2.24 3.22
C LEU A 77 7.01 1.91 4.54
N GLU A 78 7.10 2.87 5.46
CA GLU A 78 7.65 2.66 6.80
C GLU A 78 6.89 1.57 7.55
N GLU A 79 5.55 1.62 7.51
CA GLU A 79 4.73 0.61 8.18
C GLU A 79 4.84 -0.77 7.50
N ALA A 80 4.95 -0.81 6.17
CA ALA A 80 5.17 -2.05 5.44
C ALA A 80 6.51 -2.69 5.82
N GLN A 81 7.56 -1.89 6.03
CA GLN A 81 8.84 -2.37 6.53
C GLN A 81 8.69 -3.01 7.92
N VAL A 82 8.03 -2.33 8.85
CA VAL A 82 7.76 -2.87 10.20
C VAL A 82 6.99 -4.19 10.12
N TRP A 83 5.99 -4.30 9.23
CA TRP A 83 5.23 -5.54 9.07
C TRP A 83 6.09 -6.67 8.51
N ILE A 84 7.00 -6.37 7.57
CA ILE A 84 7.96 -7.36 7.05
C ILE A 84 8.88 -7.85 8.16
N GLU A 85 9.46 -6.93 8.94
CA GLU A 85 10.34 -7.24 10.07
C GLU A 85 9.62 -8.06 11.14
N ALA A 86 8.34 -7.80 11.38
CA ALA A 86 7.46 -8.58 12.25
C ALA A 86 7.04 -9.94 11.65
N GLY A 87 7.48 -10.29 10.44
CA GLY A 87 7.28 -11.61 9.85
C GLY A 87 6.09 -11.71 8.86
N ALA A 88 5.66 -10.61 8.24
CA ALA A 88 4.64 -10.63 7.18
C ALA A 88 5.17 -11.25 5.86
N LYS A 89 5.39 -12.57 5.87
CA LYS A 89 5.97 -13.36 4.76
C LYS A 89 5.22 -13.21 3.43
N HIS A 90 3.92 -12.92 3.47
CA HIS A 90 3.12 -12.73 2.26
C HIS A 90 3.35 -11.38 1.59
N MET A 91 3.67 -10.33 2.37
CA MET A 91 4.08 -9.03 1.80
C MET A 91 5.43 -9.13 1.10
N VAL A 92 6.37 -9.91 1.66
CA VAL A 92 7.63 -10.25 1.00
C VAL A 92 7.37 -10.87 -0.37
N SER A 93 6.45 -11.84 -0.46
CA SER A 93 6.11 -12.51 -1.72
C SER A 93 5.42 -11.63 -2.78
N LEU A 94 4.94 -10.45 -2.39
CA LEU A 94 4.33 -9.47 -3.30
C LEU A 94 5.34 -8.48 -3.88
N GLY A 95 6.55 -8.38 -3.33
CA GLY A 95 7.59 -7.46 -3.80
C GLY A 95 7.81 -6.22 -2.93
N TRP A 96 7.26 -6.20 -1.71
CA TRP A 96 7.48 -5.10 -0.76
C TRP A 96 8.95 -4.81 -0.39
N PRO A 97 9.86 -5.81 -0.26
CA PRO A 97 11.26 -5.52 0.06
C PRO A 97 11.93 -4.60 -0.96
N ALA A 98 11.66 -4.81 -2.26
CA ALA A 98 12.17 -3.94 -3.32
C ALA A 98 11.54 -2.55 -3.28
N ALA A 99 10.23 -2.47 -2.99
CA ALA A 99 9.50 -1.21 -2.88
C ALA A 99 10.00 -0.34 -1.70
N VAL A 100 10.35 -0.95 -0.57
CA VAL A 100 10.88 -0.25 0.61
C VAL A 100 12.33 0.21 0.39
N GLN A 101 13.18 -0.64 -0.19
CA GLN A 101 14.60 -0.31 -0.44
C GLN A 101 14.79 0.79 -1.49
N GLY A 102 13.91 0.84 -2.51
CA GLY A 102 13.98 1.86 -3.57
C GLY A 102 13.71 3.30 -3.10
N VAL A 103 13.18 3.50 -1.89
CA VAL A 103 12.93 4.84 -1.31
C VAL A 103 14.00 5.25 -0.31
N GLY A 104 14.60 4.30 0.41
CA GLY A 104 15.72 4.57 1.33
C GLY A 104 16.98 5.10 0.65
N GLY A 105 17.23 4.74 -0.62
CA GLY A 105 18.39 5.22 -1.38
C GLY A 105 18.31 6.67 -1.87
N LEU A 106 17.14 7.31 -1.85
CA LEU A 106 16.96 8.70 -2.28
C LEU A 106 17.02 9.72 -1.12
N GLY A 107 17.06 9.25 0.13
CA GLY A 107 17.16 10.08 1.34
C GLY A 107 18.56 10.15 1.93
N SER A 108 19.57 9.60 1.25
CA SER A 108 20.96 9.55 1.70
C SER A 108 21.90 9.90 0.54
N SER A 109 21.81 11.14 0.07
CA SER A 109 22.80 11.78 -0.81
C SER A 109 22.78 13.28 -0.56
#